data_AF-A0A1Q9NAC4-F1
#
_entry.id   AF-A0A1Q9NAC4-F1
#
_cell.length_a   1.000
_cell.length_b   1.000
_cell.length_c   1.000
_cell.angle_alpha   90.00
_cell.angle_beta   90.00
_cell.angle_gamma   90.00
#
_symmetry.space_group_name_H-M   'P 1'
#
loop_
_entity.id
_entity.type
_entity.pdbx_description
1 polymer ?
#
loop_
_entity_poly.entity_id
_entity_poly.type
_entity_poly.pdbx_seq_one_letter_code
_entity_poly.pdbx_strand_id
1 'polypeptide(L)' 'MFNEQLPIDLSKIPDRISGLRALAYNLWSYWNHNALELWKNLDAILWSDSEHNPVFVLQKVSKEKFS' A
#
# COMPACT_ATOMS: atom_id res chain seq x y z
N MET A 1 12.95 -13.03 -16.71
CA MET A 1 11.52 -12.79 -16.96
C MET A 1 10.85 -12.57 -15.61
N PHE A 2 10.71 -11.32 -15.19
CA PHE A 2 9.76 -10.97 -14.14
C PHE A 2 8.41 -10.87 -14.83
N ASN A 3 7.47 -11.73 -14.45
CA ASN A 3 6.15 -11.76 -15.07
C ASN A 3 5.45 -10.42 -14.77
N GLU A 4 5.17 -9.61 -15.80
CA GLU A 4 4.60 -8.24 -15.70
C GLU A 4 3.15 -8.18 -15.20
N GLN A 5 2.60 -9.30 -14.73
CA GLN A 5 1.34 -9.31 -14.00
C GLN A 5 1.64 -8.94 -12.55
N LEU A 6 1.56 -7.64 -12.25
CA LEU A 6 1.49 -7.17 -10.87
C LEU A 6 0.36 -7.97 -10.17
N PRO A 7 0.60 -8.55 -8.98
CA PRO A 7 -0.36 -9.44 -8.30
C PRO A 7 -1.66 -8.74 -7.86
N ILE A 8 -1.89 -7.49 -8.30
CA ILE A 8 -2.93 -6.60 -7.82
C ILE A 8 -3.62 -5.94 -9.00
N ASP A 9 -4.94 -6.08 -9.00
CA ASP A 9 -5.83 -5.34 -9.89
C ASP A 9 -5.90 -3.87 -9.47
N LEU A 10 -5.07 -3.05 -10.11
CA LEU A 10 -4.97 -1.62 -9.84
C LEU A 10 -6.25 -0.84 -10.21
N SER A 11 -7.18 -1.43 -10.96
CA SER A 11 -8.47 -0.81 -11.29
C SER A 11 -9.38 -0.64 -10.08
N LYS A 12 -9.08 -1.34 -8.98
CA LYS A 12 -9.84 -1.27 -7.72
C LYS A 12 -9.41 -0.13 -6.81
N ILE A 13 -8.31 0.55 -7.11
CA ILE A 13 -7.76 1.65 -6.31
C ILE A 13 -8.21 2.98 -6.93
N PRO A 14 -8.90 3.86 -6.18
CA PRO A 14 -9.30 5.19 -6.68
C PRO A 14 -8.11 6.07 -7.09
N ASP A 15 -8.27 6.85 -8.17
CA ASP A 15 -7.22 7.72 -8.70
C ASP A 15 -6.67 8.73 -7.67
N ARG A 16 -7.52 9.18 -6.74
CA ARG A 16 -7.15 10.10 -5.64
C ARG A 16 -6.06 9.54 -4.71
N ILE A 17 -5.88 8.22 -4.66
CA ILE A 17 -4.84 7.55 -3.86
C ILE A 17 -3.81 6.82 -4.73
N SER A 18 -3.74 7.13 -6.02
CA SER A 18 -2.74 6.58 -6.95
C SER A 18 -1.28 6.82 -6.51
N GLY A 19 -1.02 7.88 -5.73
CA GLY A 19 0.28 8.13 -5.10
C GLY A 19 0.68 7.09 -4.06
N LEU A 20 -0.27 6.59 -3.25
CA LEU A 20 -0.01 5.49 -2.30
C LEU A 20 0.32 4.20 -3.02
N ARG A 21 -0.30 3.94 -4.18
CA ARG A 21 0.08 2.82 -5.04
C ARG A 21 1.53 2.92 -5.49
N ALA A 22 1.94 4.06 -6.03
CA ALA A 22 3.33 4.26 -6.45
C ALA A 22 4.30 4.09 -5.26
N LEU A 23 3.92 4.59 -4.08
CA LEU A 23 4.72 4.44 -2.86
C LEU A 23 4.83 2.98 -2.38
N ALA A 24 3.75 2.21 -2.43
CA ALA A 24 3.72 0.81 -1.96
C ALA A 24 4.64 -0.09 -2.78
N TYR A 25 4.75 0.17 -4.08
CA TYR A 25 5.59 -0.58 -5.00
C TYR A 25 7.02 -0.03 -5.14
N ASN A 26 7.31 1.11 -4.50
CA ASN A 26 8.64 1.68 -4.53
C ASN A 26 9.45 1.11 -3.37
N LEU A 27 10.51 0.35 -3.68
CA LEU A 27 11.43 -0.21 -2.69
C LEU A 27 11.98 0.86 -1.72
N TRP A 28 12.09 2.11 -2.16
CA TRP A 28 12.50 3.25 -1.33
C TRP A 28 11.66 3.39 -0.05
N SER A 29 10.38 3.00 -0.04
CA SER A 29 9.51 3.10 1.14
C SER A 29 10.04 2.30 2.32
N TYR A 30 10.76 1.20 2.08
CA TYR A 30 11.37 0.37 3.12
C TYR A 30 12.57 1.04 3.81
N TRP A 31 13.15 2.06 3.18
CA TRP A 31 14.31 2.80 3.68
C TRP A 31 13.92 4.20 4.18
N ASN A 32 12.66 4.58 4.03
CA ASN A 32 12.16 5.88 4.43
C ASN A 32 11.23 5.78 5.64
N HIS A 33 11.70 6.26 6.79
CA HIS A 33 10.94 6.22 8.03
C HIS A 33 9.60 6.96 7.94
N ASN A 34 9.52 8.08 7.19
CA ASN A 34 8.27 8.82 7.01
C ASN A 34 7.26 8.03 6.18
N ALA A 35 7.72 7.23 5.20
CA ALA A 35 6.86 6.34 4.44
C ALA A 35 6.32 5.20 5.31
N LEU A 36 7.15 4.61 6.18
CA LEU A 36 6.71 3.57 7.13
C LEU A 36 5.66 4.11 8.11
N GLU A 37 5.90 5.31 8.66
CA GLU A 37 4.93 5.96 9.55
C GLU A 37 3.63 6.31 8.83
N LEU A 38 3.66 6.64 7.54
CA LEU A 38 2.44 6.84 6.74
C LEU A 38 1.58 5.57 6.69
N TRP A 39 2.18 4.40 6.43
CA TRP A 39 1.45 3.13 6.40
C TRP A 39 0.89 2.74 7.77
N LYS A 40 1.66 2.99 8.83
CA LYS A 40 1.21 2.79 10.22
C LYS A 40 0.07 3.72 10.61
N ASN A 41 0.11 4.98 10.19
CA ASN A 41 -0.96 5.95 10.43
C ASN A 41 -2.25 5.61 9.67
N LEU A 42 -2.13 4.91 8.54
CA LEU A 42 -3.29 4.49 7.76
C LEU A 42 -4.12 3.44 8.51
N ASP A 43 -3.44 2.45 9.10
CA ASP A 43 -4.03 1.46 10.00
C ASP A 43 -2.92 0.69 10.74
N ALA A 44 -2.70 1.00 12.02
CA ALA A 44 -1.56 0.45 12.76
C ALA A 44 -1.69 -1.07 13.04
N ILE A 45 -2.92 -1.56 13.18
CA ILE A 45 -3.19 -2.98 13.42
C ILE A 45 -2.93 -3.76 12.15
N LEU A 46 -3.54 -3.33 11.04
CA LEU A 46 -3.34 -3.94 9.73
C LEU A 46 -1.86 -3.87 9.30
N TRP A 47 -1.18 -2.77 9.60
CA TRP A 47 0.25 -2.63 9.33
C TRP A 47 1.09 -3.70 10.04
N SER A 48 0.84 -3.92 11.33
CA SER A 48 1.50 -4.97 12.12
C SER A 48 1.13 -6.37 11.61
N ASP A 49 -0.15 -6.64 11.39
CA ASP A 49 -0.66 -7.95 10.94
C ASP A 49 -0.20 -8.31 9.53
N SER A 50 0.10 -7.31 8.70
CA SER A 50 0.63 -7.50 7.35
C SER A 50 2.14 -7.72 7.29
N GLU A 51 2.82 -7.83 8.43
CA GLU A 51 4.28 -7.88 8.52
C GLU A 51 4.95 -6.69 7.81
N HIS A 52 4.39 -5.50 7.97
CA HIS A 52 4.90 -4.27 7.34
C HIS A 52 4.89 -4.32 5.80
N ASN A 53 3.88 -4.96 5.21
CA ASN A 53 3.71 -5.07 3.76
C ASN A 53 2.77 -3.95 3.24
N PRO A 54 3.31 -2.84 2.68
CA PRO A 54 2.50 -1.70 2.26
C PRO A 54 1.55 -2.05 1.12
N VAL A 55 1.92 -3.03 0.31
CA VAL A 55 1.13 -3.54 -0.80
C VAL A 55 -0.09 -4.31 -0.29
N PHE A 56 0.06 -5.09 0.79
CA PHE A 56 -1.05 -5.78 1.44
C PHE A 56 -1.97 -4.80 2.18
N VAL A 57 -1.39 -3.83 2.90
CA VAL A 57 -2.16 -2.77 3.57
C VAL A 57 -3.02 -2.02 2.57
N LEU A 58 -2.45 -1.61 1.43
CA LEU A 58 -3.18 -0.87 0.40
C LEU A 58 -4.36 -1.67 -0.19
N GLN A 59 -4.24 -3.00 -0.31
CA GLN A 59 -5.36 -3.85 -0.75
C GLN A 59 -6.46 -3.98 0.30
N LYS A 60 -6.07 -4.07 1.57
CA LYS A 60 -6.97 -4.33 2.70
C LYS A 60 -7.66 -3.08 3.22
N VAL A 61 -7.08 -1.91 3.00
CA VAL A 61 -7.77 -0.63 3.15
C VAL A 61 -8.74 -0.49 1.98
N SER A 62 -9.82 -1.27 2.06
CA SER A 62 -10.92 -1.30 1.11
C SER A 62 -11.82 -0.08 1.30
N LYS A 63 -12.63 0.17 0.26
CA LYS A 63 -13.45 1.35 -0.03
C LYS A 63 -14.07 2.08 1.17
N GLU A 64 -14.43 1.45 2.29
CA GLU A 64 -15.11 2.12 3.42
C GLU A 64 -14.35 3.32 4.03
N LYS A 65 -13.01 3.31 4.04
CA LYS A 65 -12.22 4.48 4.52
C LYS A 65 -12.04 5.58 3.47
N PHE A 66 -12.31 5.31 2.20
CA PHE A 66 -12.00 6.21 1.08
C PHE A 66 -13.14 6.45 0.08
N SER A 67 -14.33 5.88 0.34
CA SER A 67 -15.57 6.08 -0.41
C SER A 67 -16.25 7.40 -0.06
#